data_AF-A0A7S6RKK3-F1
#
_entry.id   AF-A0A7S6RKK3-F1
#
_cell.length_a   1.000
_cell.length_b   1.000
_cell.length_c   1.000
_cell.angle_alpha   90.00
_cell.angle_beta   90.00
_cell.angle_gamma   90.00
#
_symmetry.space_group_name_H-M   'P 1'
#
loop_
_entity.id
_entity.type
_entity.pdbx_description
1 polymer ?
#
loop_
_entity_poly.entity_id
_entity_poly.type
_entity_poly.pdbx_seq_one_letter_code
_entity_poly.pdbx_strand_id
1 'polypeptide(L)' 'MENIIIVLVIAIAMGFLSAKIAESKRRDQTVWFILGALFGLIAVIVISLLPAL' A
#
# COMPACT_ATOMS: atom_id res chain seq x y z
N MET A 1 -17.93 -5.60 5.10
CA MET A 1 -17.40 -4.27 5.49
C MET A 1 -16.09 -4.39 6.27
N GLU A 2 -15.96 -5.34 7.19
CA GLU A 2 -14.74 -5.56 7.99
C GLU A 2 -13.45 -5.72 7.15
N ASN A 3 -13.48 -6.57 6.12
CA ASN A 3 -12.33 -6.78 5.23
C ASN A 3 -11.89 -5.53 4.47
N ILE A 4 -12.83 -4.65 4.11
CA ILE A 4 -12.52 -3.41 3.37
C ILE A 4 -11.75 -2.44 4.27
N ILE A 5 -12.13 -2.34 5.55
CA ILE A 5 -11.46 -1.48 6.52
C ILE A 5 -10.01 -1.95 6.71
N ILE A 6 -9.79 -3.26 6.84
CA ILE A 6 -8.45 -3.84 6.99
C ILE A 6 -7.58 -3.52 5.77
N VAL A 7 -8.13 -3.68 4.56
CA VAL A 7 -7.42 -3.37 3.31
C VAL A 7 -7.03 -1.90 3.23
N LEU A 8 -7.93 -0.99 3.60
CA LEU A 8 -7.64 0.45 3.62
C LEU A 8 -6.55 0.80 4.64
N VAL A 9 -6.58 0.21 5.83
CA VAL A 9 -5.54 0.43 6.85
C VAL A 9 -4.18 -0.05 6.38
N ILE A 10 -4.11 -1.24 5.76
CA ILE A 10 -2.85 -1.78 5.23
C ILE A 10 -2.32 -0.91 4.07
N ALA A 11 -3.19 -0.45 3.17
CA ALA A 11 -2.80 0.41 2.07
C ALA A 11 -2.22 1.76 2.57
N ILE A 12 -2.85 2.37 3.58
CA ILE A 12 -2.35 3.60 4.21
C ILE A 12 -1.02 3.35 4.91
N ALA A 13 -0.89 2.25 5.65
CA ALA A 13 0.36 1.88 6.33
C ALA A 13 1.52 1.67 5.34
N MET A 14 1.27 0.98 4.23
CA MET A 14 2.24 0.78 3.14
C MET A 14 2.63 2.11 2.47
N GLY A 15 1.64 2.96 2.17
CA GLY A 15 1.89 4.31 1.66
C GLY A 15 2.77 5.12 2.62
N PHE A 16 2.45 5.12 3.91
CA PHE A 16 3.22 5.84 4.92
C PHE A 16 4.67 5.35 5.04
N LEU A 17 4.88 4.03 5.09
CA LEU A 17 6.22 3.44 5.16
C LEU A 17 7.06 3.79 3.93
N SER A 18 6.48 3.68 2.73
CA SER A 18 7.17 4.05 1.49
C SER A 18 7.53 5.54 1.44
N ALA A 19 6.65 6.42 1.93
CA ALA A 19 6.91 7.85 2.03
C ALA A 19 8.06 8.17 3.00
N LYS A 20 8.13 7.49 4.16
CA LYS A 20 9.23 7.65 5.12
C LYS A 20 10.56 7.15 4.59
N ILE A 21 10.56 6.05 3.84
CA ILE A 21 11.78 5.59 3.16
C ILE A 21 12.19 6.59 2.07
N ALA A 22 11.24 7.14 1.30
CA ALA A 22 11.51 8.17 0.30
C ALA A 22 12.10 9.45 0.92
N GLU A 23 11.57 9.89 2.06
CA GLU A 23 12.09 11.00 2.85
C GLU A 23 13.57 10.80 3.20
N SER A 24 13.93 9.62 3.74
CA SER A 24 15.32 9.29 4.08
C SER A 24 16.27 9.30 2.87
N LYS A 25 15.73 9.13 1.66
CA LYS A 25 16.46 9.16 0.39
C LYS A 25 16.40 10.52 -0.32
N ARG A 26 15.86 11.57 0.33
CA ARG A 26 15.63 12.91 -0.25
C ARG A 26 14.80 12.85 -1.54
N ARG A 27 13.78 11.99 -1.57
CA ARG A 27 12.81 11.86 -2.66
C ARG A 27 11.46 12.46 -2.26
N ASP A 28 10.63 12.74 -3.26
CA ASP A 28 9.29 13.28 -3.07
C ASP A 28 8.40 12.31 -2.28
N GLN A 29 7.98 12.70 -1.09
CA GLN A 29 7.22 11.85 -0.19
C GLN A 29 5.81 11.56 -0.72
N THR A 30 5.19 12.53 -1.38
CA THR A 30 3.81 12.45 -1.86
C THR A 30 3.69 11.45 -2.99
N VAL A 31 4.61 11.49 -3.95
CA VAL A 31 4.66 10.53 -5.06
C VAL A 31 4.84 9.11 -4.52
N TRP A 32 5.77 8.92 -3.59
CA TRP A 32 6.04 7.59 -3.04
C TRP A 32 4.92 7.08 -2.13
N PHE A 33 4.24 7.95 -1.38
CA PHE A 33 3.02 7.59 -0.62
C PHE A 33 1.94 7.02 -1.54
N ILE A 34 1.64 7.72 -2.64
CA ILE A 34 0.63 7.31 -3.62
C ILE A 34 1.01 5.98 -4.25
N LEU A 35 2.28 5.82 -4.67
CA LEU A 35 2.78 4.58 -5.24
C LEU A 35 2.68 3.41 -4.24
N GLY A 36 3.12 3.61 -3.00
CA GLY A 36 3.04 2.58 -1.96
C GLY A 36 1.60 2.14 -1.66
N ALA A 37 0.67 3.09 -1.59
CA ALA A 37 -0.75 2.79 -1.40
C ALA A 37 -1.34 2.03 -2.60
N LEU A 38 -1.03 2.45 -3.84
CA LEU A 38 -1.50 1.79 -5.06
C LEU A 38 -0.95 0.37 -5.20
N PHE A 39 0.35 0.15 -4.98
CA PHE A 39 0.94 -1.18 -5.06
C PHE A 39 0.41 -2.12 -3.97
N GLY A 40 0.20 -1.61 -2.75
CA GLY A 40 -0.46 -2.38 -1.68
C GLY A 40 -1.87 -2.82 -2.07
N LEU A 41 -2.66 -1.93 -2.66
CA LEU A 41 -4.01 -2.26 -3.15
C LEU A 41 -3.97 -3.30 -4.28
N ILE A 42 -3.07 -3.15 -5.25
CA ILE A 42 -2.91 -4.11 -6.35
C ILE A 42 -2.53 -5.49 -5.81
N ALA A 43 -1.61 -5.58 -4.84
CA ALA A 43 -1.22 -6.85 -4.23
C ALA A 43 -2.42 -7.58 -3.59
N VAL A 44 -3.29 -6.84 -2.88
CA VAL A 44 -4.52 -7.40 -2.30
C VAL A 44 -5.45 -7.94 -3.39
N ILE A 45 -5.63 -7.21 -4.50
CA ILE A 45 -6.45 -7.66 -5.62
C ILE A 45 -5.89 -8.95 -6.22
N VAL A 46 -4.58 -9.01 -6.45
CA VAL A 46 -3.92 -10.20 -7.01
C VAL A 46 -4.12 -11.42 -6.11
N ILE A 47 -3.90 -11.27 -4.80
CA ILE A 47 -4.13 -12.35 -3.83
C ILE A 47 -5.60 -12.80 -3.82
N SER A 48 -6.53 -11.86 -3.96
CA SER A 48 -7.96 -12.17 -3.98
C SER A 48 -8.41 -12.94 -5.22
N LEU A 49 -7.66 -12.85 -6.33
CA LEU A 49 -7.93 -13.57 -7.57
C LEU A 49 -7.21 -14.93 -7.66
N LEU A 50 -6.19 -15.14 -6.84
CA LEU A 50 -5.47 -16.42 -6.79
C LEU A 50 -6.34 -17.49 -6.08
N PRO A 51 -6.33 -18.73 -6.56
CA PRO A 51 -7.02 -19.82 -5.88
C PRO A 51 -6.40 -20.07 -4.50
N ALA A 52 -7.23 -20.42 -3.52
CA ALA A 52 -6.74 -20.86 -2.22
C ALA A 52 -5.91 -22.15 -2.41
N LEU A 53 -4.70 -22.14 -1.86
CA LEU A 53 -3.79 -23.30 -1.84
C LEU A 53 -4.28 -24.38 -0.86
#